data_AF-A0A7S0FFN0-F1
#
_entry.id   AF-A0A7S0FFN0-F1
#
_cell.length_a   1.000
_cell.length_b   1.000
_cell.length_c   1.000
_cell.angle_alpha   90.00
_cell.angle_beta   90.00
_cell.angle_gamma   90.00
#
_symmetry.space_group_name_H-M   'P 1'
#
loop_
_entity.id
_entity.type
_entity.pdbx_description
1 polymer ?
#
loop_
_entity_poly.entity_id
_entity_poly.type
_entity_poly.pdbx_seq_one_letter_code
_entity_poly.pdbx_strand_id
1 'polypeptide(L)'
;PVHAGAGVEDLAFGKEEGEQEAEEEVVAAVPGSQEGELPSVGSIGHQEGWCQPCLFIVRQSCFQGANCPYCHIPHEARRKRHRPSKKLRKRIGKRRDALVPSVASALWDED
;
A
#
# COMPACT_ATOMS: atom_id res chain seq x y z
N PRO A 1 -4.94 -46.01 45.91
CA PRO A 1 -6.41 -46.09 45.70
C PRO A 1 -6.73 -45.71 44.25
N VAL A 2 -7.09 -46.73 43.51
CA VAL A 2 -7.40 -46.78 42.08
C VAL A 2 -8.76 -46.15 41.77
N HIS A 3 -8.84 -45.33 40.73
CA HIS A 3 -10.01 -45.22 39.84
C HIS A 3 -9.45 -44.77 38.48
N ALA A 4 -9.12 -45.70 37.58
CA ALA A 4 -10.03 -46.31 36.60
C ALA A 4 -10.45 -45.28 35.53
N GLY A 5 -9.92 -45.47 34.32
CA GLY A 5 -10.12 -44.58 33.18
C GLY A 5 -11.42 -44.83 32.41
N ALA A 6 -11.63 -43.97 31.42
CA ALA A 6 -12.48 -44.23 30.27
C ALA A 6 -11.77 -43.63 29.05
N GLY A 7 -11.35 -44.50 28.14
CA GLY A 7 -10.86 -44.12 26.83
C GLY A 7 -12.03 -43.64 25.97
N VAL A 8 -11.84 -42.52 25.29
CA VAL A 8 -12.74 -42.12 24.21
C VAL A 8 -12.13 -42.65 22.92
N GLU A 9 -12.84 -43.64 22.41
CA GLU A 9 -12.63 -44.36 21.16
C GLU A 9 -12.53 -43.45 19.93
N ASP A 10 -11.66 -43.87 19.02
CA ASP A 10 -11.32 -43.27 17.74
C ASP A 10 -12.54 -43.10 16.83
N LEU A 11 -13.02 -41.85 16.70
CA LEU A 11 -14.06 -41.49 15.75
C LEU A 11 -13.46 -40.87 14.48
N ALA A 12 -13.30 -41.77 13.51
CA ALA A 12 -13.52 -41.60 12.06
C ALA A 12 -12.77 -40.46 11.34
N PHE A 13 -11.64 -40.85 10.78
CA PHE A 13 -10.91 -40.18 9.70
C PHE A 13 -11.76 -40.19 8.41
N GLY A 14 -12.66 -39.21 8.27
CA GLY A 14 -13.43 -38.96 7.06
C GLY A 14 -12.56 -38.38 5.96
N LYS A 15 -12.09 -39.27 5.09
CA LYS A 15 -11.39 -39.00 3.84
C LYS A 15 -12.42 -38.50 2.81
N GLU A 16 -12.38 -37.22 2.45
CA GLU A 16 -13.03 -36.76 1.22
C GLU A 16 -11.98 -36.17 0.29
N GLU A 17 -11.75 -36.95 -0.76
CA GLU A 17 -10.86 -36.72 -1.88
C GLU A 17 -11.51 -35.70 -2.80
N GLY A 18 -10.76 -34.66 -3.16
CA GLY A 18 -11.15 -33.64 -4.12
C GLY A 18 -9.94 -33.25 -4.95
N GLU A 19 -9.45 -34.19 -5.76
CA GLU A 19 -8.51 -33.94 -6.83
C GLU A 19 -9.20 -33.15 -7.94
N GLN A 20 -8.59 -32.05 -8.35
CA GLN A 20 -8.51 -31.61 -9.75
C GLN A 20 -7.40 -30.56 -9.87
N GLU A 21 -6.28 -31.02 -10.42
CA GLU A 21 -5.14 -30.24 -10.89
C GLU A 21 -5.42 -29.64 -12.28
N ALA A 22 -4.51 -28.73 -12.68
CA ALA A 22 -4.31 -28.11 -14.00
C ALA A 22 -5.31 -26.97 -14.32
N GLU A 23 -4.94 -25.82 -14.85
CA GLU A 23 -3.76 -25.43 -15.63
C GLU A 23 -3.73 -23.90 -15.79
N GLU A 24 -2.53 -23.40 -16.03
CA GLU A 24 -2.15 -22.01 -16.25
C GLU A 24 -2.83 -21.41 -17.50
N GLU A 25 -3.66 -20.38 -17.32
CA GLU A 25 -3.87 -19.37 -18.36
C GLU A 25 -3.86 -17.96 -17.74
N VAL A 26 -2.86 -17.21 -18.16
CA VAL A 26 -2.60 -15.81 -17.83
C VAL A 26 -3.77 -14.91 -18.23
N VAL A 27 -4.71 -14.68 -17.32
CA VAL A 27 -5.68 -13.58 -17.45
C VAL A 27 -5.01 -12.25 -17.11
N ALA A 28 -4.16 -11.80 -18.04
CA ALA A 28 -3.71 -10.42 -18.16
C ALA A 28 -4.86 -9.53 -18.63
N ALA A 29 -5.86 -9.36 -17.76
CA ALA A 29 -6.90 -8.37 -17.92
C ALA A 29 -7.56 -8.09 -16.57
N VAL A 30 -7.08 -7.08 -15.85
CA VAL A 30 -7.94 -6.35 -14.89
C VAL A 30 -8.25 -4.97 -15.46
N PRO A 31 -8.99 -4.85 -16.58
CA PRO A 31 -9.80 -3.68 -16.81
C PRO A 31 -10.96 -3.74 -15.82
N GLY A 32 -11.15 -2.66 -15.05
CA GLY A 32 -11.98 -2.59 -13.85
C GLY A 32 -13.26 -3.43 -13.92
N SER A 33 -13.42 -4.32 -12.94
CA SER A 33 -14.60 -5.16 -12.83
C SER A 33 -15.82 -4.30 -12.54
N GLN A 34 -16.88 -4.68 -13.23
CA GLN A 34 -18.21 -4.15 -13.16
C GLN A 34 -18.69 -4.21 -11.70
N GLU A 35 -19.22 -3.09 -11.20
CA GLU A 35 -20.26 -3.07 -10.17
C GLU A 35 -19.95 -3.87 -8.88
N GLY A 36 -18.88 -3.52 -8.17
CA GLY A 36 -18.79 -3.81 -6.72
C GLY A 36 -17.42 -4.19 -6.18
N GLU A 37 -16.47 -4.57 -7.03
CA GLU A 37 -15.13 -4.97 -6.58
C GLU A 37 -14.13 -3.83 -6.71
N LEU A 38 -13.45 -3.54 -5.60
CA LEU A 38 -12.43 -2.50 -5.57
C LEU A 38 -11.16 -3.00 -6.28
N PRO A 39 -10.56 -2.21 -7.19
CA PRO A 39 -9.39 -2.64 -7.97
C PRO A 39 -8.11 -2.76 -7.13
N SER A 40 -8.12 -2.24 -5.90
CA SER A 40 -7.07 -2.46 -4.91
C SER A 40 -7.58 -2.25 -3.48
N VAL A 41 -6.88 -2.80 -2.48
CA VAL A 41 -7.14 -2.52 -1.04
C VAL A 41 -7.14 -1.01 -0.76
N GLY A 42 -6.25 -0.26 -1.41
CA GLY A 42 -6.18 1.20 -1.28
C GLY A 42 -7.36 1.98 -1.86
N SER A 43 -8.29 1.32 -2.58
CA SER A 43 -9.49 1.94 -3.15
C SER A 43 -10.69 1.96 -2.19
N ILE A 44 -10.60 1.38 -1.00
CA ILE A 44 -11.73 1.32 -0.03
C ILE A 44 -12.27 2.71 0.30
N GLY A 45 -11.41 3.69 0.59
CA GLY A 45 -11.81 5.06 0.90
C GLY A 45 -11.98 5.97 -0.31
N HIS A 46 -12.25 5.41 -1.50
CA HIS A 46 -12.29 6.20 -2.73
C HIS A 46 -13.54 7.07 -2.83
N GLN A 47 -14.71 6.53 -2.47
CA GLN A 47 -15.98 7.25 -2.55
C GLN A 47 -16.01 8.43 -1.56
N GLU A 48 -15.33 8.29 -0.42
CA GLU A 48 -15.16 9.32 0.61
C GLU A 48 -14.05 10.33 0.27
N GLY A 49 -13.24 10.06 -0.75
CA GLY A 49 -12.11 10.91 -1.15
C GLY A 49 -10.89 10.83 -0.23
N TRP A 50 -10.82 9.85 0.68
CA TRP A 50 -9.71 9.66 1.61
C TRP A 50 -8.59 8.76 1.05
N CYS A 51 -8.85 8.11 -0.08
CA CYS A 51 -7.88 7.27 -0.75
C CYS A 51 -6.63 8.06 -1.22
N GLN A 52 -5.51 7.34 -1.37
CA GLN A 52 -4.28 7.88 -1.95
C GLN A 52 -4.03 7.24 -3.32
N PRO A 53 -3.86 8.01 -4.40
CA PRO A 53 -3.64 7.47 -5.74
C PRO A 53 -2.32 6.68 -5.82
N CYS A 54 -2.36 5.52 -6.45
CA CYS A 54 -1.15 4.78 -6.78
C CYS A 54 -0.33 5.55 -7.82
N LEU A 55 0.97 5.76 -7.56
CA LEU A 55 1.85 6.45 -8.51
C LEU A 55 2.24 5.56 -9.70
N PHE A 56 2.11 4.25 -9.53
CA PHE A 56 2.53 3.23 -10.50
C PHE A 56 1.38 2.77 -11.42
N ILE A 57 0.12 2.88 -10.99
CA ILE A 57 -1.04 2.51 -11.82
C ILE A 57 -1.17 3.39 -13.06
N VAL A 58 -0.79 4.68 -12.96
CA VAL A 58 -0.81 5.62 -14.10
C VAL A 58 0.08 5.15 -15.26
N ARG A 59 1.13 4.38 -14.96
CA ARG A 59 2.05 3.79 -15.95
C ARG A 59 1.83 2.28 -16.15
N GLN A 60 0.76 1.72 -15.57
CA GLN A 60 0.49 0.28 -15.56
C GLN A 60 1.71 -0.55 -15.09
N SER A 61 2.47 -0.01 -14.12
CA SER A 61 3.70 -0.60 -13.62
C SER A 61 3.60 -1.01 -12.14
N CYS A 62 2.37 -1.15 -11.62
CA CYS A 62 2.16 -1.60 -10.25
C CYS A 62 2.18 -3.13 -10.21
N PHE A 63 3.06 -3.71 -9.40
CA PHE A 63 3.19 -5.16 -9.26
C PHE A 63 2.29 -5.74 -8.16
N GLN A 64 1.71 -4.90 -7.30
CA GLN A 64 0.90 -5.34 -6.16
C GLN A 64 -0.54 -5.74 -6.55
N GLY A 65 -1.01 -5.35 -7.74
CA GLY A 65 -2.35 -5.67 -8.22
C GLY A 65 -3.45 -5.28 -7.22
N ALA A 66 -4.35 -6.21 -6.93
CA ALA A 66 -5.44 -6.03 -5.97
C ALA A 66 -4.95 -5.77 -4.52
N ASN A 67 -3.75 -6.25 -4.16
CA ASN A 67 -3.17 -6.06 -2.83
C ASN A 67 -2.47 -4.69 -2.67
N CYS A 68 -2.55 -3.80 -3.66
CA CYS A 68 -1.91 -2.50 -3.57
C CYS A 68 -2.58 -1.65 -2.47
N PRO A 69 -1.81 -1.10 -1.50
CA PRO A 69 -2.36 -0.23 -0.46
C PRO A 69 -2.76 1.16 -0.99
N TYR A 70 -2.53 1.43 -2.29
CA TYR A 70 -2.88 2.66 -2.96
C TYR A 70 -4.01 2.44 -3.96
N CYS A 71 -4.82 3.47 -4.16
CA CYS A 71 -5.98 3.44 -5.03
C CYS A 71 -5.58 3.28 -6.51
N HIS A 72 -6.21 2.32 -7.17
CA HIS A 72 -6.06 2.07 -8.61
C HIS A 72 -7.16 2.73 -9.46
N ILE A 73 -8.19 3.32 -8.85
CA ILE A 73 -9.24 4.05 -9.57
C ILE A 73 -8.64 5.32 -10.21
N PRO A 74 -9.06 5.68 -11.45
CA PRO A 74 -8.56 6.88 -12.11
C PRO A 74 -8.74 8.13 -11.24
N HIS A 75 -7.64 8.83 -11.03
CA HIS A 75 -7.60 10.11 -10.34
C HIS A 75 -7.11 11.20 -11.28
N GLU A 76 -7.61 12.43 -11.12
CA GLU A 76 -7.06 13.58 -11.81
C GLU A 76 -5.56 13.72 -11.49
N ALA A 77 -4.73 13.82 -12.54
CA ALA A 77 -3.30 13.97 -12.36
C ALA A 77 -3.01 15.25 -11.57
N ARG A 78 -2.34 15.11 -10.42
CA ARG A 78 -1.84 16.27 -9.68
C ARG A 78 -0.96 17.08 -10.64
N ARG A 79 -1.31 18.36 -10.84
CA ARG A 79 -0.53 19.29 -11.66
C ARG A 79 0.95 19.15 -11.28
N LYS A 80 1.80 18.80 -12.25
CA LYS A 80 3.24 18.66 -12.04
C LYS A 80 3.72 19.96 -11.40
N ARG A 81 4.10 19.92 -10.12
CA ARG A 81 4.69 21.09 -9.46
C ARG A 81 5.93 21.45 -10.25
N HIS A 82 5.93 22.65 -10.84
CA HIS A 82 7.09 23.13 -11.59
C HIS A 82 8.29 23.15 -10.64
N ARG A 83 9.27 22.28 -10.92
CA ARG A 83 10.50 22.21 -10.13
C ARG A 83 11.37 23.41 -10.51
N PRO A 84 11.63 24.37 -9.60
CA PRO A 84 12.44 25.56 -9.91
C PRO A 84 13.82 25.17 -10.43
N SER A 85 14.43 26.01 -11.27
CA SER A 85 15.77 25.77 -11.82
C SER A 85 16.83 25.57 -10.73
N LYS A 86 17.94 24.87 -11.03
CA LYS A 86 19.04 24.64 -10.08
C LYS A 86 19.55 25.96 -9.46
N LYS A 87 19.62 27.03 -10.26
CA LYS A 87 20.03 28.37 -9.82
C LYS A 87 19.04 28.96 -8.80
N LEU A 88 17.74 28.85 -9.05
CA LEU A 88 16.71 29.36 -8.15
C LEU A 88 16.66 28.57 -6.83
N ARG A 89 16.75 27.23 -6.88
CA ARG A 89 16.83 26.39 -5.67
C ARG A 89 18.01 26.77 -4.78
N LYS A 90 19.20 26.97 -5.36
CA LYS A 90 20.39 27.43 -4.62
C LYS A 90 20.18 28.80 -3.98
N ARG A 91 19.54 29.74 -4.68
CA ARG A 91 19.27 31.09 -4.15
C ARG A 91 18.30 31.06 -2.97
N ILE A 92 17.24 30.26 -3.06
CA ILE A 92 16.25 30.09 -1.98
C ILE A 92 16.91 29.43 -0.76
N GLY A 93 17.72 28.39 -0.96
CA GLY A 93 18.48 27.73 0.14
C GLY A 93 19.40 28.71 0.87
N LYS A 94 20.23 29.47 0.14
CA LYS A 94 21.12 30.49 0.73
C LYS A 94 20.37 31.54 1.55
N ARG A 95 19.16 31.94 1.13
CA ARG A 95 18.33 32.89 1.89
C ARG A 95 17.79 32.28 3.17
N ARG A 96 17.36 31.01 3.14
CA ARG A 96 16.90 30.29 4.33
C ARG A 96 18.04 30.16 5.33
N ASP A 97 19.22 29.76 4.87
CA ASP A 97 20.37 29.52 5.75
C ASP A 97 20.94 30.85 6.31
N ALA A 98 20.77 31.96 5.60
CA ALA A 98 21.13 33.30 6.11
C ALA A 98 20.11 33.91 7.09
N LEU A 99 18.84 33.49 7.02
CA LEU A 99 17.75 33.99 7.86
C LEU A 99 17.49 33.12 9.10
N VAL A 100 18.12 31.95 9.20
CA VAL A 100 18.18 31.19 10.45
C VAL A 100 19.50 31.56 11.13
N PRO A 101 19.54 32.57 12.03
CA PRO A 101 20.58 32.62 13.05
C PRO A 101 20.61 31.24 13.73
N SER A 102 21.82 30.72 13.95
CA SER A 102 22.04 29.45 14.63
C SER A 102 21.46 29.49 16.05
N VAL A 103 20.16 29.19 16.19
CA VAL A 103 19.56 28.83 17.48
C VAL A 103 20.21 27.56 18.03
N ALA A 104 20.84 26.76 17.16
CA ALA A 104 21.63 25.59 17.53
C ALA A 104 22.90 25.93 18.32
N SER A 105 23.41 27.17 18.28
CA SER A 105 24.56 27.58 19.09
C SER A 105 24.18 28.17 20.45
N ALA A 106 22.90 28.38 20.73
CA ALA A 106 22.44 29.06 21.94
C ALA A 106 21.77 28.13 22.98
N LEU A 107 21.64 26.83 22.68
CA LEU A 107 20.80 25.90 23.46
C LEU A 107 21.55 24.66 24.01
N TRP A 108 22.88 24.64 23.99
CA TRP A 108 23.68 23.48 24.43
C TRP A 108 24.80 23.83 25.42
N ASP A 109 24.62 24.87 26.23
CA ASP A 109 25.53 25.23 27.33
C ASP A 109 24.76 25.32 28.66
N GLU A 110 24.15 24.22 29.11
CA GLU A 110 23.74 24.07 30.52
C GLU A 110 24.25 22.74 31.09
N ASP A 111 25.19 22.88 32.04
CA ASP A 111 25.83 21.90 32.93
C ASP A 111 24.85 21.17 33.87
#